data_AF-A0A5P9EYT0-F1
#
_entry.id   AF-A0A5P9EYT0-F1
#
_cell.length_a   1.000
_cell.length_b   1.000
_cell.length_c   1.000
_cell.angle_alpha   90.00
_cell.angle_beta   90.00
_cell.angle_gamma   90.00
#
_symmetry.space_group_name_H-M   'P 1'
#
loop_
_entity.id
_entity.type
_entity.pdbx_description
1 polymer ?
#
loop_
_entity_poly.entity_id
_entity_poly.type
_entity_poly.pdbx_seq_one_letter_code
_entity_poly.pdbx_strand_id
1 'polypeptide(L)'
;MIRRGARPSSNYLVVANSVVCDRRISFAASGLLLHLLSKPDDWEVSAAALAREAQEGRDRIYKLLNELIDAGYCERIVRRSDGGKILGTDYEISDTPRDSQEPLEEPLPEKPDTVNPDTVSPYTVNPTQQSKEYNKVNTGLSNQSESAQERPPASTRKPKSQTKRGTRLPGDWTLTEEFRTEAQRIRPDLINRIHDIADEFKDYWVAQSGQRGVKADWLATWRNWIRRERSSPPQAQVHSLQRTRDRSVTEILTDTTW
;
A
#
# COMPACT_ATOMS: atom_id res chain seq x y z
N MET A 1 27.18 -25.89 -1.59
CA MET A 1 26.39 -26.75 -0.68
C MET A 1 26.28 -26.03 0.66
N ILE A 2 25.10 -25.97 1.28
CA ILE A 2 24.91 -25.41 2.62
C ILE A 2 24.66 -26.58 3.58
N ARG A 3 25.29 -26.57 4.76
CA ARG A 3 25.12 -27.59 5.81
C ARG A 3 24.85 -26.91 7.15
N ARG A 4 23.92 -27.46 7.94
CA ARG A 4 23.63 -26.99 9.30
C ARG A 4 24.63 -27.61 10.28
N GLY A 5 25.11 -26.83 11.25
CA GLY A 5 25.91 -27.33 12.38
C GLY A 5 25.07 -28.05 13.45
N ALA A 6 25.72 -28.49 14.52
CA ALA A 6 25.03 -29.03 15.71
C ALA A 6 24.10 -27.97 16.33
N ARG A 7 23.06 -28.41 17.06
CA ARG A 7 22.20 -27.50 17.83
C ARG A 7 22.91 -27.10 19.13
N PRO A 8 22.80 -25.83 19.58
CA PRO A 8 23.23 -25.45 20.93
C PRO A 8 22.37 -26.17 21.99
N SER A 9 22.93 -26.37 23.18
CA SER A 9 22.26 -27.02 24.31
C SER A 9 21.55 -26.04 25.27
N SER A 10 21.79 -24.74 25.13
CA SER A 10 21.18 -23.66 25.93
C SER A 10 21.05 -22.38 25.08
N ASN A 11 20.35 -21.37 25.61
CA ASN A 11 20.16 -20.05 24.99
C ASN A 11 19.63 -20.12 23.54
N TYR A 12 18.50 -20.82 23.36
CA TYR A 12 17.81 -20.96 22.08
C TYR A 12 16.32 -20.67 22.21
N LEU A 13 15.73 -20.14 21.14
CA LEU A 13 14.28 -20.00 21.00
C LEU A 13 13.67 -21.32 20.51
N VAL A 14 12.58 -21.75 21.15
CA VAL A 14 11.68 -22.80 20.63
C VAL A 14 10.51 -22.11 19.94
N VAL A 15 10.25 -22.49 18.70
CA VAL A 15 9.16 -21.94 17.87
C VAL A 15 8.69 -23.02 16.90
N ALA A 16 7.41 -23.01 16.53
CA ALA A 16 6.90 -23.93 15.53
C ALA A 16 7.53 -23.65 14.14
N ASN A 17 7.86 -24.71 13.40
CA ASN A 17 8.44 -24.57 12.04
C ASN A 17 7.52 -23.81 11.07
N SER A 18 6.20 -23.81 11.32
CA SER A 18 5.22 -23.03 10.57
C SER A 18 5.55 -21.53 10.54
N VAL A 19 5.97 -20.95 11.68
CA VAL A 19 6.33 -19.53 11.81
C VAL A 19 7.56 -19.17 10.97
N VAL A 20 8.52 -20.08 10.89
CA VAL A 20 9.78 -19.89 10.13
C VAL A 20 9.57 -20.15 8.64
N CYS A 21 8.59 -20.96 8.28
CA CYS A 21 8.31 -21.38 6.90
C CYS A 21 7.04 -20.74 6.30
N ASP A 22 6.39 -19.81 7.00
CA ASP A 22 5.24 -19.08 6.47
C ASP A 22 5.68 -18.21 5.27
N ARG A 23 5.04 -18.47 4.13
CA ARG A 23 5.29 -17.76 2.87
C ARG A 23 4.50 -16.46 2.74
N ARG A 24 3.61 -16.16 3.68
CA ARG A 24 2.85 -14.89 3.75
C ARG A 24 3.74 -13.72 4.16
N ILE A 25 4.80 -13.97 4.94
CA ILE A 25 5.75 -12.96 5.43
C ILE A 25 7.11 -13.07 4.73
N SER A 26 7.86 -11.97 4.65
CA SER A 26 9.24 -12.03 4.13
C SER A 26 10.19 -12.70 5.12
N PHE A 27 11.32 -13.23 4.64
CA PHE A 27 12.41 -13.72 5.51
C PHE A 27 12.91 -12.66 6.50
N ALA A 28 12.84 -11.37 6.14
CA ALA A 28 13.20 -10.28 7.05
C ALA A 28 12.14 -10.07 8.15
N ALA A 29 10.85 -10.21 7.82
CA ALA A 29 9.77 -10.15 8.81
C ALA A 29 9.79 -11.38 9.74
N SER A 30 10.04 -12.58 9.20
CA SER A 30 10.27 -13.79 10.02
C SER A 30 11.47 -13.62 10.95
N GLY A 31 12.59 -13.06 10.46
CA GLY A 31 13.75 -12.73 11.30
C GLY A 31 13.43 -11.71 12.41
N LEU A 32 12.61 -10.70 12.12
CA LEU A 32 12.14 -9.74 13.13
C LEU A 32 11.22 -10.42 14.16
N LEU A 33 10.26 -11.24 13.72
CA LEU A 33 9.37 -12.00 14.61
C LEU A 33 10.15 -12.91 15.56
N LEU A 34 11.11 -13.68 15.05
CA LEU A 34 11.98 -14.53 15.86
C LEU A 34 12.85 -13.72 16.83
N HIS A 35 13.29 -12.52 16.46
CA HIS A 35 14.01 -11.64 17.37
C HIS A 35 13.10 -11.13 18.51
N LEU A 36 11.88 -10.73 18.21
CA LEU A 36 10.90 -10.26 19.20
C LEU A 36 10.51 -11.39 20.15
N LEU A 37 10.20 -12.59 19.62
CA LEU A 37 9.91 -13.80 20.41
C LEU A 37 11.11 -14.35 21.22
N SER A 38 12.32 -13.83 21.01
CA SER A 38 13.51 -14.20 21.81
C SER A 38 13.71 -13.34 23.07
N LYS A 39 12.83 -12.36 23.28
CA LYS A 39 12.84 -11.44 24.43
C LYS A 39 11.92 -11.98 25.54
N PRO A 40 12.10 -11.53 26.79
CA PRO A 40 11.15 -11.80 27.87
C PRO A 40 9.74 -11.26 27.56
N ASP A 41 8.72 -11.88 28.14
CA ASP A 41 7.30 -11.54 27.92
C ASP A 41 6.95 -10.09 28.33
N ASP A 42 7.69 -9.50 29.28
CA ASP A 42 7.53 -8.13 29.78
C ASP A 42 8.35 -7.08 29.01
N TRP A 43 8.95 -7.45 27.87
CA TRP A 43 9.87 -6.58 27.13
C TRP A 43 9.16 -5.52 26.28
N GLU A 44 9.05 -4.30 26.81
CA GLU A 44 8.62 -3.13 26.03
C GLU A 44 9.77 -2.50 25.23
N VAL A 45 9.57 -2.30 23.92
CA VAL A 45 10.52 -1.58 23.05
C VAL A 45 9.84 -0.52 22.18
N SER A 46 10.47 0.65 22.07
CA SER A 46 10.07 1.62 21.05
C SER A 46 10.58 1.20 19.67
N ALA A 47 9.78 1.44 18.61
CA ALA A 47 10.21 1.17 17.23
C ALA A 47 11.54 1.86 16.83
N ALA A 48 11.90 2.96 17.50
CA ALA A 48 13.17 3.65 17.30
C ALA A 48 14.36 2.93 17.97
N ALA A 49 14.16 2.30 19.14
CA ALA A 49 15.17 1.45 19.76
C ALA A 49 15.33 0.13 19.00
N LEU A 50 14.23 -0.48 18.58
CA LEU A 50 14.21 -1.70 17.75
C LEU A 50 14.94 -1.49 16.41
N ALA A 51 14.74 -0.35 15.75
CA ALA A 51 15.48 0.03 14.54
C ALA A 51 17.00 0.10 14.77
N ARG A 52 17.43 0.64 15.91
CA ARG A 52 18.85 0.74 16.27
C ARG A 52 19.46 -0.64 16.57
N GLU A 53 18.74 -1.49 17.29
CA GLU A 53 19.18 -2.85 17.65
C GLU A 53 19.28 -3.74 16.41
N ALA A 54 18.26 -3.71 15.54
CA ALA A 54 18.24 -4.46 14.28
C ALA A 54 19.21 -3.92 13.20
N GLN A 55 19.85 -2.77 13.42
CA GLN A 55 20.63 -2.02 12.42
C GLN A 55 19.84 -1.73 11.12
N GLU A 56 18.52 -1.55 11.24
CA GLU A 56 17.59 -1.37 10.13
C GLU A 56 16.92 0.00 10.18
N GLY A 57 16.58 0.55 9.02
CA GLY A 57 15.90 1.85 8.95
C GLY A 57 14.51 1.80 9.64
N ARG A 58 14.14 2.86 10.37
CA ARG A 58 12.83 2.96 11.06
C ARG A 58 11.64 2.66 10.13
N ASP A 59 11.66 3.19 8.91
CA ASP A 59 10.64 2.93 7.88
C ASP A 59 10.60 1.47 7.40
N ARG A 60 11.71 0.75 7.52
CA ARG A 60 11.78 -0.67 7.21
C ARG A 60 11.23 -1.49 8.35
N ILE A 61 11.54 -1.17 9.60
CA ILE A 61 10.89 -1.78 10.79
C ILE A 61 9.37 -1.66 10.70
N TYR A 62 8.82 -0.48 10.40
CA TYR A 62 7.36 -0.34 10.24
C TYR A 62 6.77 -1.15 9.09
N LYS A 63 7.52 -1.40 8.01
CA LYS A 63 7.07 -2.31 6.93
C LYS A 63 7.07 -3.75 7.36
N LEU A 64 8.11 -4.20 8.08
CA LEU A 64 8.17 -5.56 8.62
C LEU A 64 7.06 -5.78 9.66
N LEU A 65 6.81 -4.81 10.55
CA LEU A 65 5.67 -4.86 11.47
C LEU A 65 4.32 -4.92 10.74
N ASN A 66 4.14 -4.15 9.66
CA ASN A 66 2.93 -4.27 8.83
C ASN A 66 2.81 -5.66 8.17
N GLU A 67 3.90 -6.24 7.64
CA GLU A 67 3.87 -7.63 7.10
C GLU A 67 3.46 -8.65 8.18
N LEU A 68 3.90 -8.47 9.44
CA LEU A 68 3.50 -9.33 10.55
C LEU A 68 2.03 -9.12 10.95
N ILE A 69 1.52 -7.88 10.91
CA ILE A 69 0.10 -7.56 11.13
C ILE A 69 -0.77 -8.19 10.04
N ASP A 70 -0.40 -8.01 8.76
CA ASP A 70 -1.13 -8.53 7.60
C ASP A 70 -1.18 -10.08 7.58
N ALA A 71 -0.22 -10.75 8.23
CA ALA A 71 -0.20 -12.20 8.41
C ALA A 71 -0.79 -12.69 9.74
N GLY A 72 -1.24 -11.77 10.61
CA GLY A 72 -1.87 -12.06 11.90
C GLY A 72 -0.90 -12.39 13.06
N TYR A 73 0.41 -12.25 12.88
CA TYR A 73 1.44 -12.48 13.93
C TYR A 73 1.67 -11.27 14.85
N CYS A 74 1.05 -10.13 14.55
CA CYS A 74 1.17 -8.92 15.34
C CYS A 74 -0.18 -8.18 15.40
N GLU A 75 -0.57 -7.73 16.58
CA GLU A 75 -1.72 -6.85 16.77
C GLU A 75 -1.25 -5.43 17.15
N ARG A 76 -1.93 -4.42 16.58
CA ARG A 76 -1.65 -3.01 16.85
C ARG A 76 -2.67 -2.45 17.84
N ILE A 77 -2.20 -2.15 19.05
CA ILE A 77 -3.04 -1.61 20.13
C ILE A 77 -2.85 -0.09 20.19
N VAL A 78 -3.92 0.67 19.94
CA VAL A 78 -3.88 2.14 20.01
C VAL A 78 -4.29 2.60 21.41
N ARG A 79 -3.30 2.95 22.25
CA ARG A 79 -3.57 3.54 23.56
C ARG A 79 -4.25 4.91 23.42
N ARG A 80 -5.39 5.07 24.08
CA ARG A 80 -6.13 6.34 24.18
C ARG A 80 -6.23 6.77 25.64
N SER A 81 -6.29 8.08 25.88
CA SER A 81 -6.64 8.63 27.19
C SER A 81 -8.16 8.55 27.42
N ASP A 82 -8.56 8.74 28.67
CA ASP A 82 -9.93 9.03 29.11
C ASP A 82 -10.68 10.03 28.21
N GLY A 83 -10.07 11.17 27.89
CA GLY A 83 -10.56 12.19 26.95
C GLY A 83 -10.42 11.84 25.46
N GLY A 84 -10.21 10.57 25.10
CA GLY A 84 -10.19 10.08 23.72
C GLY A 84 -8.94 10.43 22.89
N LYS A 85 -7.95 11.12 23.46
CA LYS A 85 -6.70 11.47 22.76
C LYS A 85 -5.82 10.24 22.61
N ILE A 86 -5.20 10.05 21.45
CA ILE A 86 -4.24 8.95 21.25
C ILE A 86 -2.95 9.28 22.02
N LEU A 87 -2.58 8.41 22.96
CA LEU A 87 -1.37 8.50 23.77
C LEU A 87 -0.19 7.77 23.12
N GLY A 88 -0.45 6.68 22.40
CA GLY A 88 0.59 5.84 21.83
C GLY A 88 0.04 4.74 20.92
N THR A 89 0.95 3.87 20.49
CA THR A 89 0.61 2.68 19.71
C THR A 89 1.60 1.59 20.06
N ASP A 90 1.07 0.52 20.64
CA ASP A 90 1.82 -0.65 21.06
C ASP A 90 1.61 -1.76 20.03
N TYR A 91 2.51 -2.74 20.05
CA TYR A 91 2.52 -3.86 19.12
C TYR A 91 2.65 -5.13 19.94
N GLU A 92 1.57 -5.90 20.01
CA GLU A 92 1.57 -7.23 20.62
C GLU A 92 2.00 -8.25 19.57
N ILE A 93 2.76 -9.27 19.97
CA ILE A 93 3.41 -10.24 19.08
C ILE A 93 3.01 -11.64 19.52
N SER A 94 2.70 -12.52 18.57
CA SER A 94 2.33 -13.91 18.86
C SER A 94 3.05 -14.87 17.91
N ASP A 95 3.35 -16.08 18.38
CA ASP A 95 3.90 -17.16 17.56
C ASP A 95 2.82 -17.85 16.69
N THR A 96 1.56 -17.66 17.05
CA THR A 96 0.38 -18.22 16.40
C THR A 96 -0.40 -17.08 15.73
N PRO A 97 -0.68 -17.14 14.42
CA PRO A 97 -1.36 -16.04 13.74
C PRO A 97 -2.84 -16.00 14.11
N ARG A 98 -3.43 -14.80 14.22
CA ARG A 98 -4.82 -14.58 14.65
C ARG A 98 -5.85 -15.45 13.92
N ASP A 99 -5.74 -15.57 12.60
CA ASP A 99 -6.65 -16.37 11.77
C ASP A 99 -6.58 -17.89 12.03
N SER A 100 -5.60 -18.35 12.80
CA SER A 100 -5.44 -19.74 13.25
C SER A 100 -5.82 -19.95 14.72
N GLN A 101 -6.25 -18.90 15.42
CA GLN A 101 -6.95 -19.06 16.69
C GLN A 101 -8.40 -19.40 16.37
N GLU A 102 -8.84 -20.61 16.73
CA GLU A 102 -10.26 -20.95 16.60
C GLU A 102 -11.08 -19.99 17.47
N PRO A 103 -12.26 -19.52 17.00
CA PRO A 103 -13.11 -18.67 17.81
C PRO A 103 -13.44 -19.38 19.12
N LEU A 104 -13.01 -18.82 20.24
CA LEU A 104 -13.50 -19.23 21.55
C LEU A 104 -15.02 -19.10 21.51
N GLU A 105 -15.72 -20.23 21.70
CA GLU A 105 -17.19 -20.27 21.65
C GLU A 105 -17.77 -19.40 22.78
N GLU A 106 -18.04 -18.13 22.48
CA GLU A 106 -18.91 -17.32 23.32
C GLU A 106 -20.29 -18.01 23.37
N PRO A 107 -20.86 -18.23 24.57
CA PRO A 107 -22.11 -18.97 24.70
C PRO A 107 -23.22 -18.25 23.96
N LEU A 108 -23.70 -18.86 22.87
CA LEU A 108 -24.75 -18.31 22.03
C LEU A 108 -26.00 -18.03 22.87
N PRO A 109 -26.55 -16.79 22.85
CA PRO A 109 -27.81 -16.53 23.52
C PRO A 109 -28.92 -17.30 22.82
N GLU A 110 -29.54 -18.23 23.54
CA GLU A 110 -30.71 -18.99 23.08
C GLU A 110 -31.82 -18.03 22.66
N LYS A 111 -32.27 -18.15 21.40
CA LYS A 111 -33.41 -17.37 20.90
C LYS A 111 -34.71 -18.09 21.30
N PRO A 112 -35.71 -17.40 21.87
CA PRO A 112 -36.99 -18.02 22.17
C PRO A 112 -37.69 -18.50 20.90
N ASP A 113 -38.11 -19.76 20.88
CA ASP A 113 -38.89 -20.35 19.80
C ASP A 113 -40.18 -19.55 19.57
N THR A 114 -40.31 -18.97 18.38
CA THR A 114 -41.54 -18.31 17.94
C THR A 114 -42.29 -19.25 17.02
N VAL A 115 -43.40 -19.80 17.53
CA VAL A 115 -44.30 -20.68 16.77
C VAL A 115 -44.77 -20.03 15.47
N ASN A 116 -44.58 -20.74 14.36
CA ASN A 116 -44.99 -20.33 13.03
C ASN A 116 -46.41 -20.85 12.73
N PRO A 117 -47.44 -20.01 12.54
CA PRO A 117 -48.75 -20.47 12.12
C PRO A 117 -48.82 -20.66 10.60
N ASP A 118 -49.10 -21.87 10.15
CA ASP A 118 -49.40 -22.17 8.75
C ASP A 118 -50.51 -21.25 8.21
N THR A 119 -50.33 -20.70 7.00
CA THR A 119 -51.45 -20.13 6.24
C THR A 119 -51.32 -20.44 4.75
N VAL A 120 -52.35 -21.13 4.29
CA VAL A 120 -52.59 -21.68 2.95
C VAL A 120 -52.24 -20.78 1.76
N SER A 121 -51.72 -21.41 0.71
CA SER A 121 -51.59 -20.83 -0.64
C SER A 121 -52.91 -20.96 -1.43
N PRO A 122 -53.30 -19.92 -2.18
CA PRO A 122 -54.16 -20.08 -3.35
C PRO A 122 -53.46 -19.62 -4.64
N TYR A 123 -53.42 -20.51 -5.64
CA TYR A 123 -53.41 -20.13 -7.06
C TYR A 123 -54.72 -19.37 -7.36
N THR A 124 -54.90 -18.51 -8.37
CA THR A 124 -54.36 -18.47 -9.73
C THR A 124 -54.73 -17.12 -10.36
N VAL A 125 -53.90 -16.51 -11.23
CA VAL A 125 -54.23 -16.09 -12.62
C VAL A 125 -53.10 -15.22 -13.21
N ASN A 126 -52.87 -15.38 -14.51
CA ASN A 126 -52.10 -14.48 -15.37
C ASN A 126 -53.08 -14.02 -16.48
N PRO A 127 -53.07 -12.77 -16.97
CA PRO A 127 -52.34 -12.57 -18.22
C PRO A 127 -51.75 -11.15 -18.52
N THR A 128 -50.55 -11.17 -19.11
CA THR A 128 -50.15 -10.41 -20.33
C THR A 128 -49.61 -8.95 -20.25
N GLN A 129 -48.39 -8.80 -20.81
CA GLN A 129 -47.71 -7.58 -21.33
C GLN A 129 -47.26 -6.52 -20.29
N GLN A 130 -46.08 -5.87 -20.42
CA GLN A 130 -45.31 -5.53 -21.64
C GLN A 130 -43.77 -5.49 -21.39
N SER A 131 -42.98 -5.80 -22.44
CA SER A 131 -41.58 -5.43 -22.78
C SER A 131 -40.73 -4.50 -21.89
N LYS A 132 -39.38 -4.51 -21.87
CA LYS A 132 -38.25 -5.29 -22.46
C LYS A 132 -37.01 -4.88 -21.63
N GLU A 133 -36.27 -5.77 -20.99
CA GLU A 133 -35.10 -6.48 -21.54
C GLU A 133 -33.99 -5.59 -22.14
N TYR A 134 -32.80 -5.62 -21.52
CA TYR A 134 -31.51 -5.44 -22.22
C TYR A 134 -30.42 -6.29 -21.58
N ASN A 135 -30.02 -7.36 -22.26
CA ASN A 135 -28.84 -8.15 -21.93
C ASN A 135 -27.64 -7.73 -22.78
N LYS A 136 -26.51 -7.52 -22.09
CA LYS A 136 -25.14 -7.88 -22.47
C LYS A 136 -24.96 -8.60 -23.83
N VAL A 137 -24.30 -7.96 -24.80
CA VAL A 137 -23.62 -8.66 -25.92
C VAL A 137 -22.32 -7.95 -26.32
N ASN A 138 -21.26 -8.74 -26.56
CA ASN A 138 -20.08 -8.31 -27.32
C ASN A 138 -20.37 -8.46 -28.81
N THR A 139 -19.96 -7.50 -29.65
CA THR A 139 -19.59 -7.78 -31.06
C THR A 139 -18.50 -6.78 -31.48
N GLY A 140 -17.52 -7.22 -32.25
CA GLY A 140 -16.58 -6.36 -32.98
C GLY A 140 -16.54 -6.72 -34.46
N LEU A 141 -15.91 -5.85 -35.26
CA LEU A 141 -15.41 -5.94 -36.65
C LEU A 141 -15.49 -4.51 -37.25
N SER A 142 -14.37 -3.88 -37.64
CA SER A 142 -13.79 -3.87 -39.01
C SER A 142 -14.67 -3.18 -40.06
N ASN A 143 -14.16 -2.47 -41.07
CA ASN A 143 -12.83 -1.90 -41.41
C ASN A 143 -13.03 -1.25 -42.79
N GLN A 144 -12.55 -0.02 -43.08
CA GLN A 144 -12.21 0.37 -44.47
C GLN A 144 -11.12 1.46 -44.53
N SER A 145 -10.00 1.12 -45.18
CA SER A 145 -9.12 2.03 -45.93
C SER A 145 -8.35 1.19 -46.96
N GLU A 146 -8.07 1.76 -48.14
CA GLU A 146 -7.81 1.00 -49.37
C GLU A 146 -6.48 1.40 -50.05
N SER A 147 -5.85 0.45 -50.75
CA SER A 147 -4.69 0.59 -51.67
C SER A 147 -3.34 0.98 -51.00
N ALA A 148 -2.18 0.34 -51.24
CA ALA A 148 -1.75 -0.77 -52.12
C ALA A 148 -0.52 -1.48 -51.44
N GLN A 149 0.21 -2.48 -51.97
CA GLN A 149 0.22 -3.16 -53.28
C GLN A 149 0.74 -4.64 -53.15
N GLU A 150 1.49 -5.14 -54.15
CA GLU A 150 1.98 -6.52 -54.36
C GLU A 150 3.47 -6.71 -53.98
N ARG A 151 4.10 -7.89 -53.77
CA ARG A 151 3.74 -9.34 -53.80
C ARG A 151 4.73 -10.15 -52.87
N PRO A 152 4.55 -11.47 -52.58
CA PRO A 152 5.08 -12.17 -51.38
C PRO A 152 6.08 -13.33 -51.69
N PRO A 153 6.32 -14.40 -50.87
CA PRO A 153 6.14 -14.64 -49.42
C PRO A 153 7.37 -15.26 -48.69
N ALA A 154 7.42 -15.24 -47.34
CA ALA A 154 7.90 -16.40 -46.52
C ALA A 154 7.73 -16.25 -44.98
N SER A 155 7.33 -17.34 -44.33
CA SER A 155 7.53 -17.69 -42.91
C SER A 155 6.81 -16.88 -41.81
N THR A 156 5.67 -17.42 -41.38
CA THR A 156 4.92 -17.03 -40.18
C THR A 156 5.71 -17.21 -38.88
N ARG A 157 5.76 -16.18 -38.02
CA ARG A 157 6.02 -16.34 -36.58
C ARG A 157 5.03 -15.50 -35.76
N LYS A 158 4.25 -16.18 -34.92
CA LYS A 158 3.26 -15.58 -34.01
C LYS A 158 3.96 -14.60 -33.04
N PRO A 159 3.43 -13.39 -32.79
CA PRO A 159 3.99 -12.50 -31.78
C PRO A 159 3.78 -13.11 -30.39
N LYS A 160 4.85 -13.17 -29.59
CA LYS A 160 4.80 -13.64 -28.20
C LYS A 160 4.10 -12.59 -27.34
N SER A 161 3.24 -13.04 -26.42
CA SER A 161 2.69 -12.20 -25.35
C SER A 161 3.83 -11.50 -24.60
N GLN A 162 3.88 -10.17 -24.68
CA GLN A 162 4.84 -9.37 -23.95
C GLN A 162 4.33 -9.15 -22.53
N THR A 163 5.09 -9.59 -21.53
CA THR A 163 4.88 -9.18 -20.15
C THR A 163 5.04 -7.67 -20.05
N LYS A 164 4.09 -6.97 -19.40
CA LYS A 164 4.11 -5.50 -19.22
C LYS A 164 5.34 -5.10 -18.42
N ARG A 165 6.44 -4.77 -19.11
CA ARG A 165 7.65 -4.22 -18.50
C ARG A 165 7.34 -2.81 -18.02
N GLY A 166 7.83 -2.46 -16.83
CA GLY A 166 7.67 -1.11 -16.32
C GLY A 166 8.46 -0.09 -17.13
N THR A 167 7.91 1.11 -17.28
CA THR A 167 8.53 2.26 -17.94
C THR A 167 8.89 3.33 -16.91
N ARG A 168 9.72 4.30 -17.30
CA ARG A 168 9.87 5.57 -16.59
C ARG A 168 8.74 6.52 -17.01
N LEU A 169 8.43 7.51 -16.17
CA LEU A 169 7.60 8.63 -16.58
C LEU A 169 8.40 9.47 -17.60
N PRO A 170 7.83 9.86 -18.75
CA PRO A 170 8.48 10.77 -19.67
C PRO A 170 8.80 12.12 -19.01
N GLY A 171 9.92 12.76 -19.38
CA GLY A 171 10.29 14.06 -18.81
C GLY A 171 9.40 15.22 -19.27
N ASP A 172 8.75 15.02 -20.41
CA ASP A 172 7.72 15.86 -21.04
C ASP A 172 6.29 15.46 -20.64
N TRP A 173 6.13 14.58 -19.64
CA TRP A 173 4.80 14.16 -19.18
C TRP A 173 4.01 15.35 -18.62
N THR A 174 2.73 15.41 -18.99
CA THR A 174 1.76 16.41 -18.55
C THR A 174 0.45 15.72 -18.15
N LEU A 175 -0.38 16.42 -17.37
CA LEU A 175 -1.67 15.90 -16.91
C LEU A 175 -2.62 15.64 -18.09
N THR A 176 -2.75 14.37 -18.49
CA THR A 176 -3.72 13.94 -19.50
C THR A 176 -5.14 13.87 -18.94
N GLU A 177 -6.13 13.90 -19.82
CA GLU A 177 -7.54 13.92 -19.43
C GLU A 177 -7.97 12.65 -18.65
N GLU A 178 -7.35 11.49 -18.94
CA GLU A 178 -7.54 10.25 -18.17
C GLU A 178 -7.12 10.41 -16.70
N PHE A 179 -5.97 11.04 -16.46
CA PHE A 179 -5.45 11.29 -15.12
C PHE A 179 -6.29 12.36 -14.39
N ARG A 180 -6.74 13.41 -15.09
CA ARG A 180 -7.67 14.42 -14.54
C ARG A 180 -9.00 13.79 -14.14
N THR A 181 -9.64 13.05 -15.05
CA THR A 181 -10.95 12.40 -14.82
C THR A 181 -10.90 11.48 -13.60
N GLU A 182 -9.88 10.63 -13.51
CA GLU A 182 -9.75 9.70 -12.38
C GLU A 182 -9.41 10.43 -11.07
N ALA A 183 -8.66 11.53 -11.10
CA ALA A 183 -8.45 12.35 -9.90
C ALA A 183 -9.75 12.99 -9.42
N GLN A 184 -10.53 13.59 -10.34
CA GLN A 184 -11.84 14.17 -10.04
C GLN A 184 -12.81 13.12 -9.45
N ARG A 185 -12.74 11.88 -9.93
CA ARG A 185 -13.56 10.76 -9.43
C ARG A 185 -13.19 10.31 -8.01
N ILE A 186 -11.91 10.38 -7.63
CA ILE A 186 -11.43 9.95 -6.29
C ILE A 186 -11.50 11.11 -5.27
N ARG A 187 -11.12 12.32 -5.68
CA ARG A 187 -11.00 13.52 -4.82
C ARG A 187 -11.46 14.77 -5.60
N PRO A 188 -12.77 15.00 -5.76
CA PRO A 188 -13.27 16.17 -6.46
C PRO A 188 -12.90 17.50 -5.75
N ASP A 189 -12.60 17.46 -4.45
CA ASP A 189 -12.15 18.63 -3.69
C ASP A 189 -10.77 19.17 -4.12
N LEU A 190 -9.94 18.33 -4.77
CA LEU A 190 -8.61 18.71 -5.25
C LEU A 190 -8.60 19.27 -6.68
N ILE A 191 -9.75 19.31 -7.37
CA ILE A 191 -9.81 19.63 -8.80
C ILE A 191 -9.21 21.01 -9.15
N ASN A 192 -9.35 21.99 -8.26
CA ASN A 192 -8.84 23.35 -8.45
C ASN A 192 -7.31 23.46 -8.38
N ARG A 193 -6.63 22.47 -7.78
CA ARG A 193 -5.16 22.40 -7.64
C ARG A 193 -4.55 21.21 -8.39
N ILE A 194 -5.32 20.57 -9.28
CA ILE A 194 -4.92 19.31 -9.89
C ILE A 194 -3.69 19.45 -10.80
N HIS A 195 -3.46 20.65 -11.34
CA HIS A 195 -2.27 20.97 -12.13
C HIS A 195 -1.02 21.04 -11.25
N ASP A 196 -1.06 21.77 -10.14
CA ASP A 196 0.05 21.83 -9.16
C ASP A 196 0.44 20.41 -8.68
N ILE A 197 -0.57 19.60 -8.31
CA ILE A 197 -0.38 18.23 -7.83
C ILE A 197 0.22 17.33 -8.94
N ALA A 198 -0.12 17.58 -10.20
CA ALA A 198 0.44 16.85 -11.33
C ALA A 198 1.92 17.23 -11.58
N ASP A 199 2.29 18.51 -11.42
CA ASP A 199 3.68 18.94 -11.51
C ASP A 199 4.52 18.39 -10.34
N GLU A 200 4.01 18.41 -9.10
CA GLU A 200 4.65 17.77 -7.94
C GLU A 200 4.87 16.26 -8.18
N PHE A 201 3.88 15.56 -8.74
CA PHE A 201 3.98 14.15 -9.11
C PHE A 201 5.03 13.90 -10.21
N LYS A 202 5.03 14.73 -11.26
CA LYS A 202 5.99 14.65 -12.36
C LYS A 202 7.42 14.80 -11.85
N ASP A 203 7.69 15.87 -11.11
CA ASP A 203 9.03 16.20 -10.62
C ASP A 203 9.55 15.11 -9.67
N TYR A 204 8.70 14.60 -8.77
CA TYR A 204 9.05 13.48 -7.89
C TYR A 204 9.45 12.21 -8.67
N TRP A 205 8.68 11.84 -9.71
CA TRP A 205 8.93 10.60 -10.46
C TRP A 205 10.06 10.71 -11.49
N VAL A 206 10.27 11.88 -12.08
CA VAL A 206 11.42 12.15 -12.94
C VAL A 206 12.73 12.14 -12.14
N ALA A 207 12.74 12.69 -10.93
CA ALA A 207 13.90 12.67 -10.03
C ALA A 207 14.23 11.27 -9.46
N GLN A 208 13.26 10.33 -9.45
CA GLN A 208 13.44 9.02 -8.83
C GLN A 208 14.32 8.08 -9.68
N SER A 209 15.58 7.91 -9.27
CA SER A 209 16.55 7.08 -9.96
C SER A 209 16.37 5.56 -9.72
N GLY A 210 17.09 4.74 -10.50
CA GLY A 210 17.10 3.28 -10.36
C GLY A 210 15.73 2.60 -10.55
N GLN A 211 15.58 1.39 -10.03
CA GLN A 211 14.35 0.58 -10.16
C GLN A 211 13.12 1.20 -9.49
N ARG A 212 13.31 2.11 -8.53
CA ARG A 212 12.20 2.74 -7.79
C ARG A 212 11.39 3.67 -8.69
N GLY A 213 12.02 4.37 -9.63
CA GLY A 213 11.36 5.26 -10.60
C GLY A 213 10.74 4.56 -11.82
N VAL A 214 10.65 3.23 -11.82
CA VAL A 214 10.04 2.44 -12.90
C VAL A 214 8.67 1.93 -12.44
N LYS A 215 7.63 2.05 -13.27
CA LYS A 215 6.25 1.58 -12.97
C LYS A 215 5.63 0.87 -14.16
N ALA A 216 4.88 -0.20 -13.90
CA ALA A 216 4.11 -0.92 -14.92
C ALA A 216 2.74 -0.28 -15.21
N ASP A 217 2.26 0.57 -14.30
CA ASP A 217 1.00 1.30 -14.40
C ASP A 217 1.15 2.68 -13.72
N TRP A 218 1.23 3.72 -14.55
CA TRP A 218 1.35 5.11 -14.09
C TRP A 218 0.02 5.66 -13.54
N LEU A 219 -1.11 5.21 -14.08
CA LEU A 219 -2.44 5.64 -13.61
C LEU A 219 -2.75 5.04 -12.23
N ALA A 220 -2.42 3.76 -11.97
CA ALA A 220 -2.49 3.18 -10.63
C ALA A 220 -1.58 3.92 -9.62
N THR A 221 -0.41 4.37 -10.06
CA THR A 221 0.53 5.16 -9.24
C THR A 221 -0.06 6.53 -8.91
N TRP A 222 -0.64 7.23 -9.90
CA TRP A 222 -1.35 8.51 -9.74
C TRP A 222 -2.57 8.41 -8.81
N ARG A 223 -3.41 7.38 -8.97
CA ARG A 223 -4.56 7.12 -8.08
C ARG A 223 -4.14 6.99 -6.61
N ASN A 224 -2.99 6.34 -6.36
CA ASN A 224 -2.45 6.20 -5.01
C ASN A 224 -1.83 7.51 -4.48
N TRP A 225 -1.34 8.38 -5.36
CA TRP A 225 -0.90 9.74 -5.00
C TRP A 225 -2.09 10.58 -4.55
N ILE A 226 -3.12 10.71 -5.39
CA ILE A 226 -4.33 11.51 -5.13
C ILE A 226 -5.06 11.09 -3.84
N ARG A 227 -5.08 9.80 -3.50
CA ARG A 227 -5.64 9.32 -2.21
C ARG A 227 -4.89 9.80 -0.97
N ARG A 228 -3.59 10.08 -1.10
CA ARG A 228 -2.70 10.52 -0.01
C ARG A 228 -2.52 12.03 0.03
N GLU A 229 -2.93 12.72 -1.04
CA GLU A 229 -2.76 14.14 -1.18
C GLU A 229 -3.56 14.91 -0.13
N ARG A 230 -2.89 15.87 0.52
CA ARG A 230 -3.43 16.61 1.65
C ARG A 230 -4.27 17.77 1.13
N SER A 231 -5.54 17.83 1.53
CA SER A 231 -6.33 19.05 1.34
C SER A 231 -5.69 20.15 2.18
N SER A 232 -5.03 21.12 1.54
CA SER A 232 -4.78 22.39 2.19
C SER A 232 -6.13 23.07 2.43
N PRO A 233 -6.47 23.50 3.67
CA PRO A 233 -7.57 24.43 3.86
C PRO A 233 -7.30 25.73 3.07
N PRO A 234 -8.33 26.52 2.72
CA PRO A 234 -8.17 27.74 1.92
C PRO A 234 -7.10 28.64 2.52
N GLN A 235 -6.10 28.95 1.71
CA GLN A 235 -4.80 29.45 2.16
C GLN A 235 -4.90 30.93 2.56
N ALA A 236 -4.73 31.21 3.85
CA ALA A 236 -4.35 32.55 4.29
C ALA A 236 -2.99 32.89 3.66
N GLN A 237 -2.90 34.05 3.00
CA GLN A 237 -1.69 34.49 2.32
C GLN A 237 -0.53 34.59 3.30
N VAL A 238 0.55 33.84 3.08
CA VAL A 238 1.83 34.07 3.74
C VAL A 238 2.76 34.70 2.71
N HIS A 239 3.19 35.91 3.01
CA HIS A 239 3.98 36.74 2.11
C HIS A 239 5.29 36.09 1.67
N SER A 240 5.66 36.40 0.43
CA SER A 240 7.02 36.24 -0.09
C SER A 240 8.05 36.94 0.80
N LEU A 241 9.02 36.19 1.33
CA LEU A 241 10.27 36.76 1.84
C LEU A 241 11.37 36.61 0.79
N GLN A 242 11.44 37.60 -0.11
CA GLN A 242 12.63 37.78 -0.92
C GLN A 242 13.77 38.35 -0.05
N ARG A 243 14.85 37.57 0.04
CA ARG A 243 16.25 38.04 0.01
C ARG A 243 16.62 39.27 0.86
N THR A 244 17.31 39.02 1.96
CA THR A 244 18.43 39.89 2.39
C THR A 244 19.75 39.14 2.25
N ARG A 245 20.69 39.75 1.54
CA ARG A 245 22.12 39.52 1.79
C ARG A 245 22.45 40.30 3.07
N ASP A 246 23.21 39.72 3.99
CA ASP A 246 24.27 40.50 4.61
C ASP A 246 25.46 39.61 5.02
N ARG A 247 26.62 40.26 5.18
CA ARG A 247 27.92 39.68 5.56
C ARG A 247 28.25 40.01 7.01
N SER A 248 28.76 39.02 7.73
CA SER A 248 29.85 39.21 8.70
C SER A 248 30.67 37.91 8.71
N VAL A 249 31.82 37.87 8.03
CA VAL A 249 33.13 38.25 8.59
C VAL A 249 33.45 37.42 9.83
N THR A 250 33.96 36.21 9.58
CA THR A 250 34.82 35.49 10.52
C THR A 250 36.17 36.21 10.54
N GLU A 251 36.48 36.92 11.62
CA GLU A 251 37.84 37.42 11.89
C GLU A 251 38.83 36.25 11.94
N ILE A 252 39.92 36.35 11.18
CA ILE A 252 41.08 35.49 11.30
C ILE A 252 42.33 36.35 11.07
N LEU A 253 43.36 36.13 11.91
CA LEU A 253 44.74 36.63 11.81
C LEU A 253 44.93 38.14 12.10
N THR A 254 45.25 38.47 13.36
CA THR A 254 46.61 38.58 13.96
C THR A 254 47.32 39.89 13.62
N ASP A 255 47.33 40.78 14.61
CA ASP A 255 48.31 41.85 14.73
C ASP A 255 49.67 41.25 15.10
N THR A 256 50.72 41.59 14.34
CA THR A 256 52.12 41.31 14.67
C THR A 256 52.98 42.40 14.03
N THR A 257 53.19 43.46 14.79
CA THR A 257 54.42 44.28 14.88
C THR A 257 55.38 44.31 13.68
N TRP A 258 55.48 45.51 13.09
CA TRP A 258 56.55 46.08 12.23
C TRP A 258 56.62 45.61 10.77
#